data_AF-A0A968CH78-F1
#
_entry.id   AF-A0A968CH78-F1
#
_cell.length_a   1.000
_cell.length_b   1.000
_cell.length_c   1.000
_cell.angle_alpha   90.00
_cell.angle_beta   90.00
_cell.angle_gamma   90.00
#
_symmetry.space_group_name_H-M   'P 1'
#
loop_
_entity.id
_entity.type
_entity.pdbx_description
1 polymer ?
#
loop_
_entity_poly.entity_id
_entity_poly.type
_entity_poly.pdbx_seq_one_letter_code
_entity_poly.pdbx_strand_id
1 'polypeptide(L)'
;MRTRGKVIKVFSIIAGQLLGLAVWVLLLYRRIRYGYAFRLIPMSQPKYAKVDPSDYELLRKFEWLVKKGKNSFYAQRRVPTGRRGKEKLVYMHQMVTKVPEGMVIDHINQDGMDNRNANLRAATYSQNSCNRKKRPGTTRSKYKGIYWKKKIRKWQASIQFNKKRIYLGRFLDEIEAAKAYDRAAKKYHGEFACLNFPD
;
A
#
# COMPACT_ATOMS: atom_id res chain seq x y z
N MET A 1 34.08 22.25 39.73
CA MET A 1 33.16 21.21 39.19
C MET A 1 32.05 21.72 38.24
N ARG A 2 32.17 22.91 37.60
CA ARG A 2 31.06 23.50 36.79
C ARG A 2 31.22 23.38 35.26
N THR A 3 32.37 22.90 34.77
CA THR A 3 32.75 22.90 33.34
C THR A 3 32.34 21.62 32.59
N ARG A 4 32.40 20.44 33.22
CA ARG A 4 32.02 19.16 32.59
C ARG A 4 30.56 19.11 32.13
N GLY A 5 29.63 19.68 32.89
CA GLY A 5 28.19 19.69 32.53
C GLY A 5 27.83 20.60 31.35
N LYS A 6 28.59 21.67 31.10
CA LYS A 6 28.39 22.57 29.94
C LYS A 6 28.88 21.93 28.64
N VAL A 7 30.04 21.28 28.69
CA VAL A 7 30.64 20.61 27.52
C VAL A 7 29.74 19.46 27.03
N ILE A 8 29.23 18.62 27.92
CA ILE A 8 28.30 17.53 27.56
C ILE A 8 27.00 18.06 26.93
N LYS A 9 26.44 19.16 27.43
CA LYS A 9 25.26 19.81 26.82
C LYS A 9 25.55 20.33 25.41
N VAL A 10 26.70 20.99 25.19
CA VAL A 10 27.09 21.52 23.88
C VAL A 10 27.31 20.38 22.87
N PHE A 11 28.00 19.31 23.25
CA PHE A 11 28.17 18.13 22.39
C PHE A 11 26.84 17.46 22.03
N SER A 12 25.92 17.34 22.99
CA SER A 12 24.57 16.79 22.73
C SER A 12 23.76 17.66 21.76
N ILE A 13 23.86 18.99 21.87
CA ILE A 13 23.20 19.94 20.96
C ILE A 13 23.78 19.82 19.54
N ILE A 14 25.10 19.85 19.40
CA ILE A 14 25.78 19.74 18.10
C ILE A 14 25.49 18.39 17.44
N ALA A 15 25.53 17.29 18.19
CA ALA A 15 25.18 15.96 17.67
C ALA A 15 23.72 15.90 17.20
N GLY A 16 22.80 16.53 17.94
CA GLY A 16 21.40 16.66 17.53
C GLY A 16 21.20 17.47 16.25
N GLN A 17 21.93 18.58 16.10
CA GLN A 17 21.91 19.41 14.89
C GLN A 17 22.47 18.68 13.67
N LEU A 18 23.61 17.98 13.82
CA LEU A 18 24.22 17.18 12.75
C LEU A 18 23.31 16.02 12.32
N LEU A 19 22.67 15.34 13.28
CA LEU A 19 21.68 14.31 12.97
C LEU A 19 20.47 14.90 12.23
N GLY A 20 19.99 16.08 12.66
CA GLY A 20 18.93 16.82 12.00
C GLY A 20 19.27 17.18 10.55
N LEU A 21 20.48 17.69 10.30
CA LEU A 21 20.96 18.04 8.96
C LEU A 21 21.08 16.79 8.07
N ALA A 22 21.65 15.70 8.59
CA ALA A 22 21.76 14.44 7.84
C ALA A 22 20.38 13.88 7.45
N VAL A 23 19.41 13.92 8.38
CA VAL A 23 18.02 13.53 8.09
C VAL A 23 17.41 14.48 7.04
N TRP A 24 17.63 15.78 7.15
CA TRP A 24 17.11 16.76 6.19
C TRP A 24 17.68 16.54 4.78
N VAL A 25 19.00 16.34 4.65
CA VAL A 25 19.67 16.01 3.38
C VAL A 25 19.11 14.72 2.79
N LEU A 26 18.91 13.68 3.61
CA LEU A 26 18.31 12.42 3.18
C LEU A 26 16.87 12.60 2.67
N LEU A 27 16.05 13.38 3.37
CA LEU A 27 14.68 13.65 2.97
C LEU A 27 14.61 14.51 1.70
N LEU A 28 15.51 15.48 1.55
CA LEU A 28 15.66 16.29 0.34
C LEU A 28 16.06 15.42 -0.85
N TYR A 29 17.08 14.56 -0.69
CA TYR A 29 17.49 13.60 -1.71
C TYR A 29 16.32 12.72 -2.15
N ARG A 30 15.54 12.19 -1.20
CA ARG A 30 14.36 11.37 -1.53
C ARG A 30 13.31 12.17 -2.31
N ARG A 31 13.04 13.41 -1.90
CA ARG A 31 12.11 14.29 -2.60
C ARG A 31 12.56 14.58 -4.03
N ILE A 32 13.85 14.86 -4.25
CA ILE A 32 14.41 15.10 -5.59
C ILE A 32 14.38 13.82 -6.44
N ARG A 33 14.83 12.68 -5.88
CA ARG A 33 15.00 11.44 -6.64
C ARG A 33 13.68 10.72 -6.96
N TYR A 34 12.73 10.77 -6.03
CA TYR A 34 11.47 10.00 -6.09
C TYR A 34 10.23 10.88 -6.17
N GLY A 35 10.35 12.20 -6.12
CA GLY A 35 9.24 13.15 -6.10
C GLY A 35 8.59 13.34 -4.72
N TYR A 36 9.04 12.58 -3.70
CA TYR A 36 8.47 12.65 -2.35
C TYR A 36 9.48 12.27 -1.26
N ALA A 37 9.32 12.84 -0.08
CA ALA A 37 10.09 12.49 1.11
C ALA A 37 9.40 11.35 1.87
N PHE A 38 10.17 10.43 2.44
CA PHE A 38 9.65 9.32 3.25
C PHE A 38 10.71 8.84 4.23
N ARG A 39 10.29 8.10 5.27
CA ARG A 39 11.19 7.39 6.19
C ARG A 39 10.88 5.89 6.17
N LEU A 40 11.85 5.10 6.62
CA LEU A 40 11.77 3.64 6.67
C LEU A 40 11.76 3.16 8.12
N ILE A 41 10.78 2.34 8.47
CA ILE A 41 10.70 1.67 9.76
C ILE A 41 11.11 0.20 9.56
N PRO A 42 12.17 -0.29 10.23
CA PRO A 42 12.55 -1.69 10.17
C PRO A 42 11.50 -2.55 10.85
N MET A 43 11.32 -3.76 10.34
CA MET A 43 10.38 -4.74 10.86
C MET A 43 11.14 -5.87 11.56
N SER A 44 10.44 -6.79 12.24
CA SER A 44 11.04 -7.99 12.85
C SER A 44 11.69 -8.97 11.86
N GLN A 45 11.53 -8.73 10.56
CA GLN A 45 12.20 -9.43 9.45
C GLN A 45 12.96 -8.38 8.62
N PRO A 46 13.91 -8.74 7.74
CA PRO A 46 14.65 -7.78 6.89
C PRO A 46 13.76 -7.12 5.82
N LYS A 47 12.78 -6.34 6.28
CA LYS A 47 11.77 -5.61 5.52
C LYS A 47 11.56 -4.27 6.19
N TYR A 48 11.13 -3.31 5.38
CA TYR A 48 10.93 -1.94 5.82
C TYR A 48 9.54 -1.47 5.42
N ALA A 49 8.87 -0.76 6.32
CA ALA A 49 7.67 -0.01 5.99
C ALA A 49 8.05 1.43 5.61
N LYS A 50 7.49 1.95 4.51
CA LYS A 50 7.59 3.36 4.14
C LYS A 50 6.49 4.13 4.86
N VAL A 51 6.85 5.26 5.45
CA VAL A 51 5.94 6.17 6.15
C VAL A 51 6.31 7.61 5.84
N ASP A 52 5.37 8.53 6.06
CA ASP A 52 5.68 9.95 5.99
C ASP A 52 6.64 10.37 7.12
N PRO A 53 7.48 11.39 6.90
CA PRO A 53 8.36 11.90 7.94
C PRO A 53 7.63 12.34 9.21
N SER A 54 6.40 12.87 9.08
CA SER A 54 5.56 13.30 10.20
C SER A 54 5.11 12.16 11.10
N ASP A 55 4.83 10.99 10.54
CA ASP A 55 4.31 9.84 11.29
C ASP A 55 5.42 8.98 11.89
N TYR A 56 6.65 9.14 11.40
CA TYR A 56 7.78 8.28 11.75
C TYR A 56 8.06 8.24 13.25
N GLU A 57 8.12 9.40 13.93
CA GLU A 57 8.49 9.45 15.34
C GLU A 57 7.45 8.76 16.25
N LEU A 58 6.18 8.76 15.85
CA LEU A 58 5.14 8.00 16.53
C LEU A 58 5.26 6.50 16.23
N LEU A 59 5.33 6.14 14.95
CA LEU A 59 5.25 4.76 14.51
C LEU A 59 6.51 3.94 14.88
N ARG A 60 7.69 4.57 14.96
CA ARG A 60 8.95 3.89 15.33
C ARG A 60 8.99 3.39 16.78
N LYS A 61 8.08 3.86 17.64
CA LYS A 61 8.01 3.48 19.06
C LYS A 61 7.50 2.06 19.26
N PHE A 62 7.01 1.42 18.21
CA PHE A 62 6.37 0.12 18.30
C PHE A 62 7.15 -0.94 17.55
N GLU A 63 7.10 -2.16 18.07
CA GLU A 63 7.56 -3.34 17.37
C GLU A 63 6.51 -3.80 16.37
N TRP A 64 6.93 -3.89 15.10
CA TRP A 64 6.06 -4.24 14.01
C TRP A 64 6.38 -5.64 13.46
N LEU A 65 5.33 -6.44 13.32
CA LEU A 65 5.36 -7.77 12.72
C LEU A 65 4.96 -7.69 11.25
N VAL A 66 5.60 -8.52 10.43
CA VAL A 66 5.24 -8.66 9.01
C VAL A 66 4.11 -9.68 8.86
N LYS A 67 2.99 -9.27 8.26
CA LYS A 67 1.92 -10.16 7.82
C LYS A 67 2.00 -10.38 6.32
N LYS A 68 2.21 -11.64 5.91
CA LYS A 68 2.06 -12.04 4.49
C LYS A 68 0.58 -12.00 4.10
N GLY A 69 0.26 -11.12 3.17
CA GLY A 69 -0.99 -11.09 2.43
C GLY A 69 -0.89 -11.92 1.15
N LYS A 70 -1.91 -11.81 0.29
CA LYS A 70 -1.98 -12.62 -0.94
C LYS A 70 -1.03 -12.13 -2.03
N ASN A 71 -0.88 -10.81 -2.16
CA ASN A 71 -0.07 -10.15 -3.19
C ASN A 71 0.92 -9.13 -2.62
N SER A 72 0.95 -8.93 -1.30
CA SER A 72 1.79 -7.95 -0.62
C SER A 72 2.00 -8.36 0.84
N PHE A 73 2.79 -7.57 1.57
CA PHE A 73 3.02 -7.69 3.00
C PHE A 73 2.40 -6.49 3.71
N TYR A 74 2.07 -6.66 4.98
CA TYR A 74 1.53 -5.60 5.81
C TYR A 74 2.31 -5.51 7.11
N ALA A 75 2.51 -4.29 7.59
CA ALA A 75 2.99 -4.05 8.93
C ALA A 75 1.82 -4.10 9.92
N GLN A 76 1.90 -4.98 10.92
CA GLN A 76 0.89 -5.12 11.97
C GLN A 76 1.53 -5.24 13.35
N ARG A 77 0.78 -4.92 14.39
CA ARG A 77 1.19 -5.10 15.79
C ARG A 77 0.05 -5.67 16.62
N ARG A 78 0.41 -6.26 17.76
CA ARG A 78 -0.55 -6.67 18.80
C ARG A 78 -0.76 -5.51 19.78
N VAL A 79 -2.01 -5.29 20.17
CA VAL A 79 -2.43 -4.24 21.11
C VAL A 79 -3.39 -4.86 22.12
N PRO A 80 -3.21 -4.66 23.44
CA PRO A 80 -4.15 -5.13 24.45
C PRO A 80 -5.56 -4.56 24.24
N THR A 81 -6.59 -5.36 24.51
CA THR A 81 -8.01 -4.95 24.35
C THR A 81 -8.68 -4.52 25.66
N GLY A 82 -7.91 -4.39 26.74
CA GLY A 82 -8.43 -4.14 28.10
C GLY A 82 -9.04 -5.37 28.78
N ARG A 83 -9.31 -6.45 28.04
CA ARG A 83 -9.72 -7.74 28.60
C ARG A 83 -8.49 -8.62 28.83
N ARG A 84 -8.40 -9.25 30.01
CA ARG A 84 -7.27 -10.11 30.40
C ARG A 84 -6.97 -11.15 29.32
N GLY A 85 -5.72 -11.18 28.87
CA GLY A 85 -5.24 -12.14 27.86
C GLY A 85 -5.73 -11.91 26.42
N LYS A 86 -6.53 -10.88 26.14
CA LYS A 86 -7.02 -10.60 24.78
C LYS A 86 -6.29 -9.43 24.14
N GLU A 87 -5.70 -9.70 22.98
CA GLU A 87 -5.04 -8.72 22.12
C GLU A 87 -5.79 -8.59 20.78
N LYS A 88 -5.75 -7.39 20.21
CA LYS A 88 -6.18 -7.13 18.84
C LYS A 88 -4.97 -6.88 17.95
N LEU A 89 -5.10 -7.24 16.68
CA LEU A 89 -4.15 -6.85 15.66
C LEU A 89 -4.54 -5.47 15.11
N VAL A 90 -3.55 -4.58 15.02
CA VAL A 90 -3.69 -3.25 14.40
C VAL A 90 -2.65 -3.13 13.29
N TYR A 91 -3.07 -2.70 12.11
CA TYR A 91 -2.17 -2.46 10.99
C TYR A 91 -1.61 -1.04 11.02
N MET A 92 -0.39 -0.85 10.50
CA MET A 92 0.28 0.45 10.48
C MET A 92 -0.54 1.52 9.75
N HIS A 93 -1.08 1.20 8.57
CA HIS A 93 -1.92 2.14 7.81
C HIS A 93 -3.16 2.64 8.60
N GLN A 94 -3.69 1.86 9.54
CA GLN A 94 -4.81 2.27 10.40
C GLN A 94 -4.41 3.29 11.47
N MET A 95 -3.12 3.37 11.78
CA MET A 95 -2.56 4.39 12.68
C MET A 95 -2.20 5.68 11.93
N VAL A 96 -1.95 5.60 10.62
CA VAL A 96 -1.64 6.76 9.77
C VAL A 96 -2.92 7.49 9.36
N THR A 97 -3.92 6.76 8.89
CA THR A 97 -5.15 7.34 8.34
C THR A 97 -6.37 6.74 9.04
N LYS A 98 -7.33 7.60 9.37
CA LYS A 98 -8.68 7.18 9.79
C LYS A 98 -9.62 7.30 8.61
N VAL A 99 -10.51 6.33 8.47
CA VAL A 99 -11.58 6.35 7.46
C VAL A 99 -12.93 6.27 8.17
N PRO A 100 -14.01 6.79 7.55
CA PRO A 100 -15.36 6.67 8.08
C PRO A 100 -15.75 5.22 8.36
N GLU A 101 -16.71 5.02 9.26
CA GLU A 101 -17.25 3.70 9.55
C GLU A 101 -17.83 3.05 8.28
N GLY A 102 -17.64 1.74 8.14
CA GLY A 102 -18.04 1.00 6.94
C GLY A 102 -17.08 1.11 5.74
N MET A 103 -16.04 1.94 5.82
CA MET A 103 -14.98 2.02 4.81
C MET A 103 -13.72 1.26 5.24
N VAL A 104 -12.85 1.02 4.26
CA VAL A 104 -11.52 0.44 4.44
C VAL A 104 -10.45 1.36 3.87
N ILE A 105 -9.22 1.17 4.33
CA ILE A 105 -8.05 1.87 3.80
C ILE A 105 -7.48 1.06 2.64
N ASP A 106 -7.60 1.60 1.42
CA ASP A 106 -6.99 1.05 0.21
C ASP A 106 -5.57 1.62 0.04
N HIS A 107 -4.64 0.77 -0.40
CA HIS A 107 -3.29 1.20 -0.78
C HIS A 107 -3.31 1.41 -2.29
N ILE A 108 -3.16 2.65 -2.75
CA ILE A 108 -3.27 3.03 -4.17
C ILE A 108 -2.31 2.17 -5.02
N ASN A 109 -1.05 2.05 -4.61
CA ASN A 109 -0.03 1.24 -5.30
C ASN A 109 -0.10 -0.27 -5.00
N GLN A 110 -1.03 -0.70 -4.13
CA GLN A 110 -1.24 -2.09 -3.69
C GLN A 110 -0.08 -2.71 -2.89
N ASP A 111 0.85 -1.88 -2.42
CA ASP A 111 1.94 -2.26 -1.52
C ASP A 111 1.55 -1.94 -0.07
N GLY A 112 1.20 -2.97 0.70
CA GLY A 112 0.83 -2.85 2.12
C GLY A 112 1.99 -2.47 3.05
N MET A 113 3.22 -2.40 2.55
CA MET A 113 4.37 -1.86 3.28
C MET A 113 4.56 -0.36 3.03
N ASP A 114 3.84 0.23 2.06
CA ASP A 114 3.87 1.66 1.78
C ASP A 114 2.69 2.36 2.46
N ASN A 115 2.92 2.77 3.71
CA ASN A 115 1.91 3.34 4.59
C ASN A 115 1.95 4.88 4.57
N ARG A 116 2.52 5.50 3.54
CA ARG A 116 2.48 6.96 3.37
C ARG A 116 1.05 7.41 3.10
N ASN A 117 0.62 8.51 3.69
CA ASN A 117 -0.70 9.11 3.54
C ASN A 117 -1.07 9.30 2.06
N ALA A 118 -0.14 9.80 1.24
CA ALA A 118 -0.33 9.96 -0.21
C ALA A 118 -0.58 8.65 -0.98
N ASN A 119 -0.31 7.49 -0.39
CA ASN A 119 -0.59 6.17 -0.95
C ASN A 119 -1.84 5.51 -0.34
N LEU A 120 -2.48 6.13 0.66
CA LEU A 120 -3.64 5.60 1.35
C LEU A 120 -4.89 6.40 0.97
N ARG A 121 -6.01 5.70 0.77
CA ARG A 121 -7.31 6.35 0.54
C ARG A 121 -8.46 5.58 1.16
N ALA A 122 -9.54 6.28 1.47
CA ALA A 122 -10.79 5.67 1.88
C ALA A 122 -11.44 4.95 0.69
N ALA A 123 -11.92 3.73 0.93
CA ALA A 123 -12.56 2.92 -0.10
C ALA A 123 -13.70 2.10 0.50
N THR A 124 -14.73 1.86 -0.29
CA THR A 124 -15.65 0.74 -0.03
C THR A 124 -14.94 -0.59 -0.30
N TYR A 125 -15.47 -1.69 0.24
CA TYR A 125 -14.97 -3.04 -0.07
C TYR A 125 -14.97 -3.37 -1.57
N SER A 126 -15.95 -2.84 -2.31
CA SER A 126 -16.04 -3.02 -3.76
C SER A 126 -14.93 -2.26 -4.47
N GLN A 127 -14.70 -1.00 -4.13
CA GLN A 127 -13.62 -0.17 -4.70
C GLN A 127 -12.24 -0.77 -4.41
N ASN A 128 -11.96 -1.17 -3.16
CA ASN A 128 -10.71 -1.86 -2.83
C ASN A 128 -10.54 -3.17 -3.63
N SER A 129 -11.64 -3.91 -3.86
CA SER A 129 -11.61 -5.09 -4.73
C SER A 129 -11.31 -4.76 -6.20
N CYS A 130 -11.75 -3.61 -6.71
CA CYS A 130 -11.42 -3.12 -8.05
C CYS A 130 -9.92 -2.86 -8.19
N ASN A 131 -9.27 -2.31 -7.17
CA ASN A 131 -7.82 -2.04 -7.19
C ASN A 131 -6.97 -3.33 -7.10
N ARG A 132 -7.56 -4.50 -6.81
CA ARG A 132 -6.78 -5.72 -6.63
C ARG A 132 -6.17 -6.25 -7.94
N LYS A 133 -4.85 -6.49 -7.96
CA LYS A 133 -4.16 -7.28 -9.01
C LYS A 133 -4.74 -8.69 -9.16
N LYS A 134 -4.73 -9.17 -10.40
CA LYS A 134 -4.99 -10.58 -10.68
C LYS A 134 -3.93 -11.45 -10.01
N ARG A 135 -4.36 -12.58 -9.45
CA ARG A 135 -3.43 -13.59 -8.94
C ARG A 135 -2.87 -14.43 -10.09
N PRO A 136 -1.56 -14.69 -10.12
CA PRO A 136 -0.98 -15.67 -11.04
C PRO A 136 -1.62 -17.05 -10.84
N GLY A 137 -1.76 -17.82 -11.92
CA GLY A 137 -2.22 -19.21 -11.88
C GLY A 137 -3.72 -19.45 -11.61
N THR A 138 -4.53 -18.45 -11.24
CA THR A 138 -5.96 -18.69 -10.93
C THR A 138 -6.84 -18.91 -12.14
N THR A 139 -6.40 -18.45 -13.31
CA THR A 139 -7.08 -18.61 -14.60
C THR A 139 -6.04 -18.79 -15.68
N ARG A 140 -6.43 -19.37 -16.83
CA ARG A 140 -5.53 -19.53 -17.99
C ARG A 140 -4.94 -18.22 -18.49
N SER A 141 -5.71 -17.13 -18.42
CA SER A 141 -5.22 -15.83 -18.85
C SER A 141 -4.16 -15.27 -17.90
N LYS A 142 -3.18 -14.53 -18.44
CA LYS A 142 -2.28 -13.69 -17.63
C LYS A 142 -2.96 -12.40 -17.14
N TYR A 143 -3.97 -11.92 -17.87
CA TYR A 143 -4.63 -10.64 -17.66
C TYR A 143 -5.89 -10.73 -16.79
N LYS A 144 -6.16 -9.65 -16.05
CA LYS A 144 -7.32 -9.46 -15.19
C LYS A 144 -8.60 -9.33 -16.03
N GLY A 145 -9.66 -10.01 -15.58
CA GLY A 145 -10.98 -9.98 -16.22
C GLY A 145 -11.09 -10.82 -17.50
N ILE A 146 -10.03 -11.54 -17.89
CA ILE A 146 -9.97 -12.29 -19.14
C ILE A 146 -10.04 -13.79 -18.85
N TYR A 147 -10.86 -14.49 -19.63
CA TYR A 147 -11.16 -15.91 -19.45
C TYR A 147 -11.14 -16.64 -20.78
N TRP A 148 -10.38 -17.75 -20.87
CA TRP A 148 -10.42 -18.62 -22.05
C TRP A 148 -11.73 -19.41 -22.10
N LYS A 149 -12.46 -19.34 -23.22
CA LYS A 149 -13.68 -20.12 -23.45
C LYS A 149 -13.39 -21.26 -24.41
N LYS A 150 -13.09 -22.44 -23.84
CA LYS A 150 -12.69 -23.66 -24.59
C LYS A 150 -13.64 -24.01 -25.74
N LYS A 151 -14.95 -24.05 -25.48
CA LYS A 151 -15.97 -24.46 -26.47
C LYS A 151 -15.94 -23.64 -27.77
N ILE A 152 -15.67 -22.34 -27.67
CA ILE A 152 -15.68 -21.41 -28.80
C ILE A 152 -14.28 -20.92 -29.19
N ARG A 153 -13.24 -21.42 -28.52
CA ARG A 153 -11.84 -21.08 -28.72
C ARG A 153 -11.57 -19.56 -28.81
N LYS A 154 -12.20 -18.78 -27.92
CA LYS A 154 -12.04 -17.33 -27.83
C LYS A 154 -11.74 -16.87 -26.41
N TRP A 155 -11.05 -15.74 -26.28
CA TRP A 155 -10.87 -15.02 -25.03
C TRP A 155 -12.09 -14.17 -24.74
N GLN A 156 -12.68 -14.31 -23.55
CA GLN A 156 -13.80 -13.50 -23.11
C GLN A 156 -13.33 -12.48 -22.08
N ALA A 157 -13.64 -11.20 -22.32
CA ALA A 157 -13.43 -10.13 -21.36
C ALA A 157 -14.72 -9.86 -20.57
N SER A 158 -14.60 -9.67 -19.25
CA SER A 158 -15.71 -9.22 -18.41
C SER A 158 -15.21 -8.45 -17.19
N ILE A 159 -16.05 -7.56 -16.69
CA ILE A 159 -15.77 -6.73 -15.51
C ILE A 159 -16.92 -6.83 -14.53
N GLN A 160 -16.62 -6.78 -13.23
CA GLN A 160 -17.64 -6.66 -12.19
C GLN A 160 -17.82 -5.17 -11.86
N PHE A 161 -19.05 -4.69 -11.88
CA PHE A 161 -19.41 -3.34 -11.45
C PHE A 161 -20.80 -3.34 -10.85
N ASN A 162 -20.96 -2.66 -9.71
CA ASN A 162 -22.22 -2.61 -8.96
C ASN A 162 -22.91 -3.99 -8.80
N LYS A 163 -22.14 -4.99 -8.33
CA LYS A 163 -22.55 -6.40 -8.16
C LYS A 163 -22.98 -7.15 -9.43
N LYS A 164 -22.90 -6.52 -10.61
CA LYS A 164 -23.26 -7.12 -11.90
C LYS A 164 -22.00 -7.39 -12.73
N ARG A 165 -22.01 -8.54 -13.43
CA ARG A 165 -20.96 -8.88 -14.39
C ARG A 165 -21.33 -8.31 -15.75
N ILE A 166 -20.50 -7.39 -16.24
CA ILE A 166 -20.64 -6.78 -17.56
C ILE A 166 -19.78 -7.57 -18.54
N TYR A 167 -20.40 -8.03 -19.62
CA TYR A 167 -19.72 -8.66 -20.75
C TYR A 167 -19.08 -7.60 -21.64
N LEU A 168 -17.80 -7.75 -21.94
CA LEU A 168 -17.04 -6.76 -22.72
C LEU A 168 -16.68 -7.25 -24.13
N GLY A 169 -17.05 -8.49 -24.47
CA GLY A 169 -16.77 -9.08 -25.77
C GLY A 169 -16.01 -10.40 -25.71
N ARG A 170 -15.81 -10.95 -26.90
CA ARG A 170 -15.00 -12.15 -27.17
C ARG A 170 -14.03 -11.81 -28.28
N PHE A 171 -12.79 -12.24 -28.09
CA PHE A 171 -11.65 -11.87 -28.92
C PHE A 171 -10.87 -13.12 -29.29
N LEU A 172 -10.23 -13.11 -30.46
CA LEU A 172 -9.28 -14.16 -30.85
C LEU A 172 -7.96 -14.00 -30.09
N ASP A 173 -7.54 -12.75 -29.90
CA ASP A 173 -6.33 -12.38 -29.19
C ASP A 173 -6.59 -12.03 -27.71
N GLU A 174 -5.66 -12.43 -26.84
CA GLU A 174 -5.75 -12.22 -25.40
C GLU A 174 -5.47 -10.76 -25.01
N ILE A 175 -4.54 -10.11 -25.73
CA ILE A 175 -4.10 -8.73 -25.47
C ILE A 175 -5.24 -7.77 -25.81
N GLU A 176 -5.92 -7.96 -26.95
CA GLU A 176 -7.08 -7.15 -27.32
C GLU A 176 -8.25 -7.28 -26.32
N ALA A 177 -8.48 -8.49 -25.78
CA ALA A 177 -9.43 -8.70 -24.70
C ALA A 177 -9.02 -7.90 -23.44
N ALA A 178 -7.73 -7.91 -23.09
CA ALA A 178 -7.20 -7.18 -21.95
C ALA A 178 -7.27 -5.66 -22.12
N LYS A 179 -7.02 -5.13 -23.32
CA LYS A 179 -7.23 -3.71 -23.64
C LYS A 179 -8.71 -3.32 -23.52
N ALA A 180 -9.63 -4.20 -23.94
CA ALA A 180 -11.07 -3.97 -23.73
C ALA A 180 -11.44 -3.92 -22.25
N TYR A 181 -10.82 -4.78 -21.42
CA TYR A 181 -10.97 -4.70 -19.97
C TYR A 181 -10.43 -3.38 -19.41
N ASP A 182 -9.25 -2.93 -19.84
CA ASP A 182 -8.63 -1.70 -19.31
C ASP A 182 -9.46 -0.45 -19.62
N ARG A 183 -10.01 -0.36 -20.84
CA ARG A 183 -10.98 0.70 -21.19
C ARG A 183 -12.20 0.68 -20.27
N ALA A 184 -12.75 -0.51 -20.00
CA ALA A 184 -13.87 -0.66 -19.10
C ALA A 184 -13.50 -0.37 -17.63
N ALA A 185 -12.30 -0.73 -17.18
CA ALA A 185 -11.82 -0.45 -15.84
C ALA A 185 -11.64 1.06 -15.62
N LYS A 186 -11.04 1.78 -16.59
CA LYS A 186 -10.97 3.26 -16.57
C LYS A 186 -12.38 3.86 -16.45
N LYS A 187 -13.35 3.37 -17.24
CA LYS A 187 -14.75 3.86 -17.22
C LYS A 187 -15.51 3.56 -15.92
N TYR A 188 -15.48 2.32 -15.45
CA TYR A 188 -16.35 1.86 -14.36
C TYR A 188 -15.70 1.92 -12.98
N HIS A 189 -14.38 1.78 -12.89
CA HIS A 189 -13.66 1.75 -11.60
C HIS A 189 -12.93 3.06 -11.30
N GLY A 190 -12.73 3.93 -12.31
CA GLY A 190 -12.12 5.24 -12.15
C GLY A 190 -10.74 5.15 -11.48
N GLU A 191 -10.53 5.93 -10.44
CA GLU A 191 -9.28 5.92 -9.66
C GLU A 191 -8.94 4.57 -9.01
N PHE A 192 -9.91 3.67 -8.83
CA PHE A 192 -9.71 2.32 -8.27
C PHE A 192 -9.40 1.28 -9.34
N ALA A 193 -9.25 1.69 -10.61
CA ALA A 193 -8.93 0.79 -11.70
C ALA A 193 -7.52 0.22 -11.54
N CYS A 194 -7.42 -1.11 -11.45
CA CYS A 194 -6.15 -1.81 -11.67
C CYS A 194 -6.14 -2.36 -13.09
N LEU A 195 -5.34 -1.70 -13.94
CA LEU A 195 -5.17 -1.99 -15.37
C LEU A 195 -4.21 -3.14 -15.61
N ASN A 196 -4.32 -3.76 -16.78
CA ASN A 196 -3.38 -4.76 -17.28
C ASN A 196 -2.15 -4.11 -17.94
N PHE A 197 -2.35 -2.97 -18.58
CA PHE A 197 -1.32 -2.15 -19.22
C PHE A 197 -1.36 -0.75 -18.58
N PRO A 198 -0.69 -0.57 -17.42
CA PRO A 198 -0.49 0.76 -16.87
C PRO A 198 0.41 1.56 -17.82
N ASP A 199 0.02 2.80 -18.08
CA ASP A 199 0.80 3.78 -18.84
C ASP A 199 2.16 4.05 -18.15
#